data_AF-A0A482Z2U3-F1
#
_entry.id   AF-A0A482Z2U3-F1
#
_cell.length_a   1.000
_cell.length_b   1.000
_cell.length_c   1.000
_cell.angle_alpha   90.00
_cell.angle_beta   90.00
_cell.angle_gamma   90.00
#
_symmetry.space_group_name_H-M   'P 1'
#
loop_
_entity.id
_entity.type
_entity.pdbx_description
1 polymer ?
#
loop_
_entity_poly.entity_id
_entity_poly.type
_entity_poly.pdbx_seq_one_letter_code
_entity_poly.pdbx_strand_id
1 'polypeptide(L)'
;MTAQLIQALLPYLPRFAEEEGNFFSVKSETLVIHLINAGYQKEVAENTLAMLENLLDTLATLNPEALKKGEWCFISFPAQLLATSVLTALSDTDSRLFPANFWNTQGIANDKKDQQREVLSLLENARCEYHVRQQAKPIRYCYVAWSILKLDGKILFYQREDTHKRHDKSAGDYGLIGGRANQNDILLADKDAVLKALQSPHSELIKQSLP
;
A
#
# COMPACT_ATOMS: atom_id res chain seq x y z
N MET A 1 -19.71 -5.90 13.71
CA MET A 1 -20.02 -7.08 12.87
C MET A 1 -18.75 -7.69 12.28
N THR A 2 -18.04 -7.02 11.38
CA THR A 2 -16.79 -7.57 10.76
C THR A 2 -15.69 -7.88 11.77
N ALA A 3 -15.50 -7.01 12.77
CA ALA A 3 -14.52 -7.25 13.84
C ALA A 3 -14.82 -8.53 14.65
N GLN A 4 -16.09 -8.78 14.99
CA GLN A 4 -16.52 -9.94 15.76
C GLN A 4 -16.41 -11.25 14.96
N LEU A 5 -16.59 -11.20 13.63
CA LEU A 5 -16.36 -12.32 12.72
C LEU A 5 -14.88 -12.74 12.73
N ILE A 6 -13.97 -11.77 12.60
CA ILE A 6 -12.53 -12.05 12.63
C ILE A 6 -12.12 -12.59 14.00
N GLN A 7 -12.61 -12.00 15.10
CA GLN A 7 -12.35 -12.50 16.46
C GLN A 7 -12.80 -13.96 16.63
N ALA A 8 -13.98 -14.32 16.11
CA ALA A 8 -14.47 -15.70 16.14
C ALA A 8 -13.62 -16.67 15.30
N LEU A 9 -12.93 -16.18 14.27
CA LEU A 9 -12.07 -16.98 13.40
C LEU A 9 -10.68 -17.25 14.00
N LEU A 10 -10.11 -16.29 14.75
CA LEU A 10 -8.72 -16.33 15.24
C LEU A 10 -8.32 -17.65 15.96
N PRO A 11 -9.16 -18.27 16.81
CA PRO A 11 -8.81 -19.52 17.47
C PRO A 11 -8.64 -20.71 16.52
N TYR A 12 -9.26 -20.64 15.33
CA TYR A 12 -9.34 -21.73 14.36
C TYR A 12 -8.34 -21.62 13.22
N LEU A 13 -7.48 -20.59 13.23
CA LEU A 13 -6.43 -20.43 12.21
C LEU A 13 -5.39 -21.55 12.30
N PRO A 14 -4.74 -21.90 11.17
CA PRO A 14 -3.60 -22.82 11.17
C PRO A 14 -2.49 -22.31 12.10
N ARG A 15 -1.62 -23.22 12.56
CA ARG A 15 -0.43 -22.85 13.34
C ARG A 15 0.83 -23.42 12.76
N PHE A 16 1.92 -22.73 13.03
CA PHE A 16 3.30 -23.05 12.67
C PHE A 16 4.14 -22.90 13.94
N ALA A 17 4.96 -23.90 14.27
CA ALA A 17 5.83 -23.86 15.44
C ALA A 17 7.05 -22.96 15.19
N GLU A 18 7.47 -22.21 16.22
CA GLU A 18 8.68 -21.39 16.17
C GLU A 18 9.95 -22.25 16.09
N GLU A 19 9.98 -23.30 16.90
CA GLU A 19 11.07 -24.28 16.97
C GLU A 19 10.49 -25.68 16.72
N GLU A 20 11.32 -26.60 16.21
CA GLU A 20 10.97 -28.02 16.02
C GLU A 20 9.82 -28.31 15.02
N GLY A 21 9.49 -27.34 14.16
CA GLY A 21 9.00 -27.56 12.78
C GLY A 21 7.58 -28.10 12.57
N ASN A 22 6.80 -28.34 13.62
CA ASN A 22 5.41 -28.78 13.46
C ASN A 22 4.52 -27.66 12.92
N PHE A 23 3.60 -28.00 12.03
CA PHE A 23 2.56 -27.10 11.54
C PHE A 23 1.31 -27.89 11.15
N PHE A 24 0.17 -27.21 11.04
CA PHE A 24 -1.05 -27.82 10.52
C PHE A 24 -1.80 -26.88 9.58
N SER A 25 -2.50 -27.45 8.61
CA SER A 25 -3.42 -26.74 7.73
C SER A 25 -4.86 -26.84 8.23
N VAL A 26 -5.70 -25.91 7.80
CA VAL A 26 -7.15 -25.90 8.10
C VAL A 26 -7.92 -25.68 6.81
N LYS A 27 -8.94 -26.51 6.55
CA LYS A 27 -9.79 -26.35 5.37
C LYS A 27 -10.65 -25.09 5.47
N SER A 28 -10.79 -24.35 4.37
CA SER A 28 -11.64 -23.15 4.31
C SER A 28 -13.10 -23.48 4.68
N GLU A 29 -13.61 -24.64 4.27
CA GLU A 29 -14.94 -25.13 4.66
C GLU A 29 -15.10 -25.27 6.18
N THR A 30 -14.08 -25.76 6.87
CA THR A 30 -14.09 -25.90 8.33
C THR A 30 -14.16 -24.52 9.01
N LEU A 31 -13.42 -23.54 8.49
CA LEU A 31 -13.47 -22.16 8.98
C LEU A 31 -14.87 -21.54 8.80
N VAL A 32 -15.52 -21.76 7.66
CA VAL A 32 -16.90 -21.33 7.42
C VAL A 32 -17.86 -21.98 8.41
N ILE A 33 -17.74 -23.30 8.65
CA ILE A 33 -18.57 -24.02 9.63
C ILE A 33 -18.42 -23.43 11.03
N HIS A 34 -17.20 -23.07 11.45
CA HIS A 34 -16.99 -22.42 12.75
C HIS A 34 -17.71 -21.08 12.86
N LEU A 35 -17.71 -20.26 11.79
CA LEU A 35 -18.45 -19.00 11.76
C LEU A 35 -19.97 -19.22 11.77
N ILE A 36 -20.48 -20.20 11.03
CA ILE A 36 -21.91 -20.55 11.05
C ILE A 36 -22.34 -20.99 12.46
N ASN A 37 -21.53 -21.84 13.11
CA ASN A 37 -21.78 -22.30 14.47
C ASN A 37 -21.70 -21.15 15.50
N ALA A 38 -20.96 -20.09 15.21
CA ALA A 38 -20.93 -18.87 16.00
C ALA A 38 -22.16 -17.94 15.75
N GLY A 39 -23.10 -18.35 14.90
CA GLY A 39 -24.36 -17.65 14.65
C GLY A 39 -24.35 -16.71 13.44
N TYR A 40 -23.31 -16.75 12.61
CA TYR A 40 -23.24 -15.92 11.41
C TYR A 40 -23.90 -16.58 10.20
N GLN A 41 -24.50 -15.77 9.32
CA GLN A 41 -25.07 -16.25 8.06
C GLN A 41 -23.96 -16.80 7.15
N LYS A 42 -24.29 -17.86 6.41
CA LYS A 42 -23.36 -18.56 5.53
C LYS A 42 -22.71 -17.62 4.51
N GLU A 43 -23.52 -16.78 3.85
CA GLU A 43 -23.06 -15.86 2.81
C GLU A 43 -22.09 -14.81 3.38
N VAL A 44 -22.32 -14.37 4.62
CA VAL A 44 -21.44 -13.41 5.32
C VAL A 44 -20.13 -14.08 5.72
N ALA A 45 -20.19 -15.32 6.22
CA ALA A 45 -19.02 -16.11 6.58
C ALA A 45 -18.13 -16.39 5.36
N GLU A 46 -18.72 -16.84 4.26
CA GLU A 46 -18.02 -17.14 3.00
C GLU A 46 -17.35 -15.89 2.40
N ASN A 47 -18.08 -14.77 2.29
CA ASN A 47 -17.50 -13.52 1.79
C ASN A 47 -16.38 -12.98 2.68
N THR A 48 -16.57 -13.03 4.00
CA THR A 48 -15.54 -12.58 4.95
C THR A 48 -14.30 -13.44 4.82
N LEU A 49 -14.46 -14.77 4.78
CA LEU A 49 -13.33 -15.68 4.63
C LEU A 49 -12.59 -15.45 3.31
N ALA A 50 -13.30 -15.29 2.19
CA ALA A 50 -12.69 -14.99 0.89
C ALA A 50 -11.93 -13.65 0.88
N MET A 51 -12.44 -12.63 1.57
CA MET A 51 -11.74 -11.34 1.70
C MET A 51 -10.45 -11.49 2.53
N LEU A 52 -10.50 -12.23 3.64
CA LEU A 52 -9.33 -12.47 4.48
C LEU A 52 -8.30 -13.35 3.78
N GLU A 53 -8.74 -14.36 3.02
CA GLU A 53 -7.88 -15.22 2.20
C GLU A 53 -7.07 -14.38 1.21
N ASN A 54 -7.76 -13.51 0.45
CA ASN A 54 -7.11 -12.58 -0.49
C ASN A 54 -6.11 -11.64 0.19
N LEU A 55 -6.45 -11.13 1.39
CA LEU A 55 -5.53 -10.30 2.16
C LEU A 55 -4.26 -11.06 2.56
N LEU A 56 -4.42 -12.26 3.11
CA LEU A 56 -3.30 -13.08 3.58
C LEU A 56 -2.43 -13.61 2.42
N ASP A 57 -3.03 -13.93 1.29
CA ASP A 57 -2.34 -14.30 0.05
C ASP A 57 -1.57 -13.11 -0.53
N THR A 58 -2.16 -11.91 -0.54
CA THR A 58 -1.47 -10.67 -0.95
C THR A 58 -0.25 -10.36 -0.07
N LEU A 59 -0.32 -10.70 1.22
CA LEU A 59 0.81 -10.59 2.15
C LEU A 59 1.82 -11.74 2.04
N ALA A 60 1.60 -12.69 1.11
CA ALA A 60 2.41 -13.88 0.90
C ALA A 60 2.57 -14.73 2.19
N THR A 61 1.52 -14.79 3.02
CA THR A 61 1.58 -15.53 4.30
C THR A 61 1.08 -16.97 4.21
N LEU A 62 0.27 -17.28 3.18
CA LEU A 62 -0.32 -18.61 2.96
C LEU A 62 0.51 -19.44 1.97
N ASN A 63 0.52 -20.75 2.17
CA ASN A 63 1.16 -21.71 1.27
C ASN A 63 0.33 -21.84 -0.01
N PRO A 64 0.86 -21.47 -1.19
CA PRO A 64 0.08 -21.47 -2.43
C PRO A 64 -0.44 -22.86 -2.84
N GLU A 65 0.30 -23.93 -2.53
CA GLU A 65 -0.10 -25.30 -2.88
C GLU A 65 -1.20 -25.84 -1.95
N ALA A 66 -1.22 -25.42 -0.68
CA ALA A 66 -2.32 -25.70 0.23
C ALA A 66 -3.56 -24.90 -0.17
N LEU A 67 -3.39 -23.63 -0.54
CA LEU A 67 -4.47 -22.75 -0.94
C LEU A 67 -5.23 -23.28 -2.16
N LYS A 68 -4.50 -23.79 -3.17
CA LYS A 68 -5.10 -24.48 -4.34
C LYS A 68 -5.96 -25.69 -3.97
N LYS A 69 -5.75 -26.29 -2.79
CA LYS A 69 -6.53 -27.43 -2.27
C LYS A 69 -7.67 -26.99 -1.35
N GLY A 70 -7.91 -25.69 -1.21
CA GLY A 70 -8.92 -25.14 -0.30
C GLY A 70 -8.50 -25.18 1.17
N GLU A 71 -7.20 -25.10 1.45
CA GLU A 71 -6.64 -25.13 2.80
C GLU A 71 -5.81 -23.88 3.11
N TRP A 72 -6.02 -23.32 4.30
CA TRP A 72 -5.15 -22.31 4.88
C TRP A 72 -4.00 -23.00 5.60
N CYS A 73 -2.79 -22.67 5.22
CA CYS A 73 -1.56 -23.14 5.85
C CYS A 73 -0.55 -22.00 5.79
N PHE A 74 0.01 -21.59 6.93
CA PHE A 74 1.06 -20.57 6.92
C PHE A 74 2.37 -21.13 6.35
N ILE A 75 3.12 -20.31 5.61
CA ILE A 75 4.40 -20.75 5.03
C ILE A 75 5.52 -20.86 6.07
N SER A 76 5.38 -20.16 7.20
CA SER A 76 6.38 -20.11 8.26
C SER A 76 5.81 -19.48 9.53
N PHE A 77 6.56 -19.56 10.64
CA PHE A 77 6.22 -18.88 11.88
C PHE A 77 6.17 -17.34 11.73
N PRO A 78 7.14 -16.66 11.09
CA PRO A 78 7.02 -15.22 10.80
C PRO A 78 5.78 -14.85 9.99
N ALA A 79 5.39 -15.68 9.01
CA ALA A 79 4.17 -15.46 8.22
C ALA A 79 2.91 -15.53 9.10
N GLN A 80 2.85 -16.50 10.01
CA GLN A 80 1.79 -16.58 11.02
C GLN A 80 1.75 -15.32 11.90
N LEU A 81 2.90 -14.82 12.36
CA LEU A 81 2.96 -13.63 13.21
C LEU A 81 2.44 -12.39 12.48
N LEU A 82 2.85 -12.19 11.22
CA LEU A 82 2.35 -11.09 10.39
C LEU A 82 0.83 -11.20 10.18
N ALA A 83 0.35 -12.38 9.76
CA ALA A 83 -1.06 -12.64 9.55
C ALA A 83 -1.87 -12.37 10.83
N THR A 84 -1.42 -12.89 11.97
CA THR A 84 -2.08 -12.71 13.26
C THR A 84 -2.11 -11.24 13.65
N SER A 85 -0.99 -10.51 13.51
CA SER A 85 -0.90 -9.08 13.82
C SER A 85 -1.87 -8.23 12.98
N VAL A 86 -1.97 -8.52 11.68
CA VAL A 86 -2.92 -7.83 10.79
C VAL A 86 -4.36 -8.15 11.15
N LEU A 87 -4.69 -9.43 11.35
CA LEU A 87 -6.06 -9.85 11.67
C LEU A 87 -6.52 -9.35 13.04
N THR A 88 -5.66 -9.38 14.06
CA THR A 88 -6.00 -8.82 15.38
C THR A 88 -6.24 -7.32 15.25
N ALA A 89 -5.37 -6.58 14.56
CA ALA A 89 -5.55 -5.15 14.31
C ALA A 89 -6.84 -4.82 13.54
N LEU A 90 -7.28 -5.67 12.60
CA LEU A 90 -8.56 -5.49 11.90
C LEU A 90 -9.79 -5.81 12.77
N SER A 91 -9.59 -6.58 13.83
CA SER A 91 -10.67 -7.12 14.67
C SER A 91 -10.82 -6.41 16.02
N ASP A 92 -9.93 -5.47 16.32
CA ASP A 92 -9.92 -4.68 17.55
C ASP A 92 -10.03 -3.18 17.21
N THR A 93 -11.07 -2.54 17.73
CA THR A 93 -11.35 -1.12 17.47
C THR A 93 -10.32 -0.18 18.08
N ASP A 94 -9.53 -0.65 19.04
CA ASP A 94 -8.48 0.13 19.71
C ASP A 94 -7.10 -0.11 19.08
N SER A 95 -6.96 -1.13 18.23
CA SER A 95 -5.69 -1.47 17.57
C SER A 95 -5.49 -0.70 16.26
N ARG A 96 -4.26 -0.24 16.00
CA ARG A 96 -3.85 0.39 14.73
C ARG A 96 -2.43 -0.07 14.38
N LEU A 97 -2.15 -0.23 13.08
CA LEU A 97 -0.80 -0.51 12.59
C LEU A 97 0.10 0.74 12.56
N PHE A 98 -0.50 1.92 12.63
CA PHE A 98 0.21 3.21 12.65
C PHE A 98 -0.38 4.13 13.72
N PRO A 99 0.42 5.08 14.26
CA PRO A 99 -0.10 6.08 15.19
C PRO A 99 -1.31 6.84 14.64
N ALA A 100 -2.18 7.30 15.54
CA ALA A 100 -3.28 8.19 15.16
C ALA A 100 -2.73 9.41 14.39
N ASN A 101 -3.40 9.81 13.31
CA ASN A 101 -2.99 10.89 12.41
C ASN A 101 -1.65 10.68 11.68
N PHE A 102 -1.08 9.47 11.67
CA PHE A 102 0.17 9.18 10.96
C PHE A 102 0.16 9.64 9.51
N TRP A 103 -0.97 9.55 8.79
CA TRP A 103 -1.11 9.95 7.39
C TRP A 103 -1.52 11.42 7.17
N ASN A 104 -1.73 12.19 8.25
CA ASN A 104 -2.02 13.62 8.12
C ASN A 104 -0.74 14.37 7.71
N THR A 105 -0.85 15.28 6.75
CA THR A 105 0.28 16.07 6.23
C THR A 105 0.22 17.54 6.65
N GLN A 106 -0.87 17.98 7.29
CA GLN A 106 -1.07 19.36 7.72
C GLN A 106 -0.29 19.63 9.02
N GLY A 107 0.57 20.65 8.99
CA GLY A 107 1.28 21.12 10.18
C GLY A 107 2.34 20.16 10.75
N ILE A 108 2.67 19.06 10.05
CA ILE A 108 3.68 18.10 10.52
C ILE A 108 5.09 18.44 10.02
N ALA A 109 6.08 18.08 10.83
CA ALA A 109 7.49 18.24 10.52
C ALA A 109 7.95 17.35 9.34
N ASN A 110 9.09 17.71 8.74
CA ASN A 110 9.57 17.05 7.52
C ASN A 110 9.99 15.59 7.75
N ASP A 111 10.56 15.27 8.90
CA ASP A 111 10.90 13.91 9.33
C ASP A 111 9.67 12.98 9.32
N LYS A 112 8.51 13.47 9.77
CA LYS A 112 7.25 12.71 9.71
C LYS A 112 6.76 12.48 8.30
N LYS A 113 6.93 13.47 7.41
CA LYS A 113 6.63 13.31 5.98
C LYS A 113 7.56 12.30 5.33
N ASP A 114 8.82 12.23 5.76
CA ASP A 114 9.77 11.24 5.27
C ASP A 114 9.40 9.83 5.71
N GLN A 115 8.99 9.62 6.97
CA GLN A 115 8.45 8.33 7.42
C GLN A 115 7.25 7.85 6.59
N GLN A 116 6.30 8.75 6.28
CA GLN A 116 5.18 8.42 5.39
C GLN A 116 5.66 8.00 4.00
N ARG A 117 6.66 8.69 3.45
CA ARG A 117 7.23 8.39 2.13
C ARG A 117 7.94 7.04 2.13
N GLU A 118 8.66 6.70 3.19
CA GLU A 118 9.34 5.40 3.33
C GLU A 118 8.34 4.24 3.31
N VAL A 119 7.25 4.35 4.08
CA VAL A 119 6.19 3.32 4.10
C VAL A 119 5.55 3.18 2.71
N LEU A 120 5.21 4.30 2.06
CA LEU A 120 4.64 4.27 0.72
C LEU A 120 5.62 3.70 -0.32
N SER A 121 6.90 4.04 -0.21
CA SER A 121 7.94 3.53 -1.10
C SER A 121 8.09 2.02 -0.94
N LEU A 122 8.12 1.51 0.29
CA LEU A 122 8.20 0.07 0.56
C LEU A 122 7.02 -0.68 -0.08
N LEU A 123 5.79 -0.23 0.21
CA LEU A 123 4.58 -0.90 -0.26
C LEU A 123 4.42 -0.83 -1.79
N GLU A 124 4.62 0.35 -2.39
CA GLU A 124 4.42 0.53 -3.82
C GLU A 124 5.51 -0.15 -4.65
N ASN A 125 6.77 -0.15 -4.18
CA ASN A 125 7.84 -0.87 -4.83
C ASN A 125 7.58 -2.38 -4.81
N ALA A 126 7.19 -2.94 -3.65
CA ALA A 126 6.83 -4.36 -3.54
C ALA A 126 5.65 -4.72 -4.44
N ARG A 127 4.60 -3.88 -4.47
CA ARG A 127 3.43 -4.09 -5.35
C ARG A 127 3.81 -4.09 -6.83
N CYS A 128 4.75 -3.24 -7.24
CA CYS A 128 5.23 -3.19 -8.62
C CYS A 128 6.12 -4.39 -8.95
N GLU A 129 7.11 -4.67 -8.10
CA GLU A 129 8.11 -5.72 -8.28
C GLU A 129 7.49 -7.12 -8.28
N TYR A 130 6.55 -7.39 -7.38
CA TYR A 130 5.93 -8.72 -7.23
C TYR A 130 4.63 -8.88 -8.02
N HIS A 131 4.26 -7.91 -8.85
CA HIS A 131 3.14 -8.08 -9.77
C HIS A 131 3.49 -9.14 -10.82
N VAL A 132 2.76 -10.26 -10.85
CA VAL A 132 3.06 -11.43 -11.71
C VAL A 132 3.34 -11.07 -13.18
N ARG A 133 2.59 -10.12 -13.74
CA ARG A 133 2.76 -9.68 -15.14
C ARG A 133 3.65 -8.45 -15.33
N GLN A 134 4.26 -7.92 -14.27
CA GLN A 134 5.05 -6.67 -14.30
C GLN A 134 4.29 -5.50 -14.94
N GLN A 135 3.00 -5.39 -14.63
CA GLN A 135 2.05 -4.44 -15.23
C GLN A 135 1.24 -3.69 -14.16
N ALA A 136 1.80 -3.58 -12.95
CA ALA A 136 1.22 -2.77 -11.89
C ALA A 136 1.06 -1.32 -12.40
N LYS A 137 -0.19 -0.83 -12.46
CA LYS A 137 -0.44 0.56 -12.83
C LYS A 137 -0.05 1.49 -11.69
N PRO A 138 0.54 2.67 -11.94
CA PRO A 138 0.84 3.64 -10.89
C PRO A 138 -0.40 4.06 -10.11
N ILE A 139 -0.27 4.23 -8.79
CA ILE A 139 -1.34 4.77 -7.93
C ILE A 139 -1.29 6.30 -7.81
N ARG A 140 -0.23 6.93 -8.31
CA ARG A 140 -0.01 8.37 -8.24
C ARG A 140 0.60 8.89 -9.53
N TYR A 141 0.00 9.97 -10.05
CA TYR A 141 0.52 10.71 -11.18
C TYR A 141 1.01 12.09 -10.70
N CYS A 142 2.09 12.58 -11.32
CA CYS A 142 2.66 13.89 -11.04
C CYS A 142 2.96 14.58 -12.36
N TYR A 143 2.37 15.76 -12.55
CA TYR A 143 2.72 16.64 -13.66
C TYR A 143 3.81 17.58 -13.21
N VAL A 144 4.87 17.68 -14.01
CA VAL A 144 6.03 18.51 -13.72
C VAL A 144 6.35 19.30 -14.97
N ALA A 145 6.53 20.61 -14.80
CA ALA A 145 7.04 21.49 -15.84
C ALA A 145 8.53 21.73 -15.59
N TRP A 146 9.33 21.62 -16.64
CA TRP A 146 10.76 21.94 -16.62
C TRP A 146 11.08 22.93 -17.73
N SER A 147 12.06 23.78 -17.48
CA SER A 147 12.51 24.80 -18.43
C SER A 147 14.02 24.67 -18.66
N ILE A 148 14.43 24.91 -19.90
CA ILE A 148 15.84 25.05 -20.29
C ILE A 148 16.09 26.53 -20.55
N LEU A 149 16.92 27.14 -19.72
CA LEU A 149 17.30 28.55 -19.85
C LEU A 149 18.72 28.60 -20.42
N LYS A 150 18.85 29.15 -21.64
CA LYS A 150 20.13 29.32 -22.33
C LYS A 150 20.52 30.80 -22.38
N LEU A 151 21.72 31.13 -21.90
CA LEU A 151 22.30 32.47 -21.95
C LEU A 151 23.77 32.37 -22.35
N ASP A 152 24.19 33.11 -23.38
CA ASP A 152 25.58 33.15 -23.88
C ASP A 152 26.22 31.77 -24.10
N GLY A 153 25.44 30.85 -24.69
CA GLY A 153 25.90 29.48 -24.95
C GLY A 153 25.92 28.55 -23.74
N LYS A 154 25.54 29.02 -22.55
CA LYS A 154 25.47 28.22 -21.31
C LYS A 154 24.03 27.87 -20.97
N ILE A 155 23.82 26.74 -20.28
CA ILE A 155 22.52 26.29 -19.79
C ILE A 155 22.49 26.41 -18.27
N LEU A 156 21.42 26.97 -17.72
CA LEU A 156 21.22 27.05 -16.28
C LEU A 156 20.71 25.73 -15.71
N PHE A 157 21.41 25.25 -14.67
CA PHE A 157 20.97 24.18 -13.79
C PHE A 157 20.92 24.71 -12.35
N TYR A 158 20.04 24.14 -11.52
CA TYR A 158 20.10 24.35 -10.07
C TYR A 158 20.81 23.17 -9.41
N GLN A 159 21.63 23.45 -8.39
CA GLN A 159 22.17 22.42 -7.53
C GLN A 159 21.09 21.96 -6.55
N ARG A 160 20.86 20.66 -6.46
CA ARG A 160 19.85 20.08 -5.57
C ARG A 160 20.35 20.14 -4.13
N GLU A 161 19.51 20.64 -3.22
CA GLU A 161 19.84 20.75 -1.79
C GLU A 161 20.01 19.40 -1.08
N ASP A 162 19.52 18.30 -1.69
CA ASP A 162 19.22 17.04 -1.01
C ASP A 162 20.02 15.83 -1.56
N THR A 163 21.07 16.04 -2.36
CA THR A 163 21.81 14.95 -3.05
C THR A 163 22.54 14.00 -2.10
N HIS A 164 22.81 14.42 -0.88
CA HIS A 164 23.47 13.58 0.14
C HIS A 164 22.54 13.06 1.24
N LYS A 165 21.33 13.62 1.41
CA LYS A 165 20.44 13.28 2.54
C LYS A 165 19.64 11.99 2.35
N ARG A 166 19.45 11.54 1.10
CA ARG A 166 18.54 10.43 0.78
C ARG A 166 19.22 9.13 0.37
N HIS A 167 20.55 9.04 0.51
CA HIS A 167 21.36 7.91 0.03
C HIS A 167 21.14 7.53 -1.45
N ASP A 168 20.47 8.39 -2.22
CA ASP A 168 20.17 8.21 -3.62
C ASP A 168 21.43 8.52 -4.43
N LYS A 169 22.22 7.47 -4.69
CA LYS A 169 23.42 7.55 -5.52
C LYS A 169 23.10 7.62 -7.01
N SER A 170 21.83 7.54 -7.40
CA SER A 170 21.38 7.53 -8.79
C SER A 170 20.97 8.91 -9.30
N ALA A 171 20.57 9.82 -8.41
CA ALA A 171 20.26 11.21 -8.75
C ALA A 171 21.51 12.08 -8.75
N GLY A 172 21.82 12.72 -9.89
CA GLY A 172 22.93 13.67 -10.01
C GLY A 172 22.71 14.98 -9.23
N ASP A 173 23.78 15.75 -9.05
CA ASP A 173 23.77 16.96 -8.22
C ASP A 173 22.99 18.15 -8.78
N TYR A 174 22.72 18.13 -10.09
CA TYR A 174 22.15 19.25 -10.82
C TYR A 174 20.85 18.86 -11.51
N GLY A 175 19.84 19.73 -11.44
CA GLY A 175 18.54 19.55 -12.10
C GLY A 175 18.16 20.75 -12.98
N LEU A 176 17.22 20.52 -13.90
CA LEU A 176 16.59 21.59 -14.67
C LEU A 176 15.65 22.42 -13.80
N ILE A 177 15.58 23.72 -14.05
CA ILE A 177 14.62 24.60 -13.38
C ILE A 177 13.21 24.11 -13.66
N GLY A 178 12.37 23.99 -12.63
CA GLY A 178 11.02 23.47 -12.80
C GLY A 178 10.29 23.22 -11.49
N GLY A 179 9.07 22.72 -11.60
CA GLY A 179 8.19 22.50 -10.46
C GLY A 179 7.05 21.55 -10.76
N ARG A 180 6.49 20.95 -9.71
CA ARG A 180 5.29 20.11 -9.80
C ARG A 180 4.06 21.00 -9.93
N ALA A 181 3.21 20.70 -10.90
CA ALA A 181 1.91 21.32 -11.04
C ALA A 181 1.03 21.04 -9.81
N ASN A 182 0.28 22.05 -9.38
CA ASN A 182 -0.67 21.96 -8.28
C ASN A 182 -2.02 22.59 -8.68
N GLN A 183 -3.05 22.34 -7.87
CA GLN A 183 -4.43 22.77 -8.18
C GLN A 183 -4.62 24.29 -8.32
N ASN A 184 -3.69 25.09 -7.77
CA ASN A 184 -3.73 26.54 -7.84
C ASN A 184 -3.08 27.06 -9.13
N ASP A 185 -2.28 26.25 -9.82
CA ASP A 185 -1.68 26.63 -11.10
C ASP A 185 -2.70 26.57 -12.25
N ILE A 186 -3.82 25.86 -12.04
CA ILE A 186 -4.86 25.65 -13.05
C ILE A 186 -6.01 26.63 -12.83
N LEU A 187 -6.21 27.53 -13.81
CA LEU A 187 -7.25 28.56 -13.82
C LEU A 187 -8.62 28.00 -14.23
N LEU A 188 -9.03 26.90 -13.59
CA LEU A 188 -10.38 26.36 -13.68
C LEU A 188 -11.09 26.54 -12.32
N ALA A 189 -12.35 26.98 -12.38
CA ALA A 189 -13.18 27.21 -11.20
C ALA A 189 -13.55 25.90 -10.48
N ASP A 190 -13.80 24.84 -11.24
CA ASP A 190 -14.09 23.51 -10.70
C ASP A 190 -12.82 22.83 -10.20
N LYS A 191 -12.55 22.97 -8.90
CA LYS A 191 -11.36 22.39 -8.25
C LYS A 191 -11.41 20.87 -8.12
N ASP A 192 -12.59 20.27 -8.08
CA ASP A 192 -12.72 18.80 -8.03
C ASP A 192 -12.32 18.19 -9.38
N ALA A 193 -12.74 18.82 -10.49
CA ALA A 193 -12.30 18.43 -11.82
C ALA A 193 -10.78 18.57 -11.97
N VAL A 194 -10.18 19.66 -11.47
CA VAL A 194 -8.73 19.85 -11.47
C VAL A 194 -8.02 18.75 -10.68
N LEU A 195 -8.51 18.41 -9.49
CA LEU A 195 -7.91 17.36 -8.65
C LEU A 195 -7.96 15.99 -9.33
N LYS A 196 -9.12 15.61 -9.89
CA LYS A 196 -9.26 14.37 -10.68
C LYS A 196 -8.27 14.35 -11.85
N ALA A 197 -8.14 15.47 -12.56
CA ALA A 197 -7.22 15.60 -13.68
C ALA A 197 -5.74 15.48 -13.25
N LEU A 198 -5.34 16.13 -12.14
CA LEU A 198 -3.98 16.02 -11.57
C LEU A 198 -3.63 14.60 -11.12
N GLN A 199 -4.64 13.82 -10.71
CA GLN A 199 -4.49 12.43 -10.23
C GLN A 199 -4.74 11.38 -11.33
N SER A 200 -4.89 11.80 -12.58
CA SER A 200 -5.11 10.90 -13.71
C SER A 200 -3.88 10.82 -14.61
N PRO A 201 -3.66 9.71 -15.35
CA PRO A 201 -2.64 9.66 -16.40
C PRO A 201 -3.02 10.55 -17.59
N HIS A 202 -2.02 11.15 -18.23
CA HIS A 202 -2.14 11.82 -19.54
C HIS A 202 -3.27 12.87 -19.68
N SER A 203 -3.62 13.56 -18.60
CA SER A 203 -4.64 14.60 -18.58
C SER A 203 -4.28 15.77 -19.50
N GLU A 204 -5.05 15.93 -20.57
CA GLU A 204 -4.92 17.05 -21.50
C GLU A 204 -5.20 18.40 -20.81
N LEU A 205 -6.14 18.44 -19.86
CA LEU A 205 -6.41 19.64 -19.06
C LEU A 205 -5.14 20.16 -18.40
N ILE A 206 -4.37 19.27 -17.76
CA ILE A 206 -3.15 19.67 -17.05
C ILE A 206 -2.06 20.02 -18.06
N LYS A 207 -1.88 19.23 -19.13
CA LYS A 207 -0.87 19.51 -20.16
C LYS A 207 -1.06 20.86 -20.83
N GLN A 208 -2.30 21.24 -21.14
CA GLN A 208 -2.62 22.52 -21.77
C GLN A 208 -2.49 23.71 -20.82
N SER A 209 -2.51 23.46 -19.51
CA SER A 209 -2.37 24.49 -18.48
C SER A 209 -0.91 24.72 -18.05
N LEU A 210 0.01 23.86 -18.49
CA LEU A 210 1.44 24.03 -18.23
C LEU A 210 2.10 24.78 -19.40
N PRO A 211 3.02 25.71 -19.10
CA PRO A 211 3.75 26.47 -20.12
C PRO A 211 4.72 25.61 -20.93
#